data_AF-A0A3N5YYM6-F1
#
_entry.id   AF-A0A3N5YYM6-F1
#
_cell.length_a   1.000
_cell.length_b   1.000
_cell.length_c   1.000
_cell.angle_alpha   90.00
_cell.angle_beta   90.00
_cell.angle_gamma   90.00
#
_symmetry.space_group_name_H-M   'P 1'
#
loop_
_entity.id
_entity.type
_entity.pdbx_description
1 polymer ?
#
loop_
_entity_poly.entity_id
_entity_poly.type
_entity_poly.pdbx_seq_one_letter_code
_entity_poly.pdbx_strand_id
1 'polypeptide(L)' 'MTSTQQSRECPLCGERMRRKELELVDLIPGTTEAKRRKVSEWVCPECDYFEEIEKEGKGG' A
#
# COMPACT_ATOMS: atom_id res chain seq x y z
N MET A 1 -27.55 -0.26 0.91
CA MET A 1 -26.55 -0.67 -0.11
C MET A 1 -25.18 -0.23 0.39
N THR A 2 -24.55 -1.09 1.17
CA THR A 2 -23.28 -0.83 1.85
C THR A 2 -22.13 -1.24 0.93
N SER A 3 -21.42 -0.28 0.36
CA SER A 3 -20.13 -0.54 -0.27
C SER A 3 -19.21 0.62 0.05
N THR A 4 -18.47 0.47 1.15
CA THR A 4 -17.40 1.36 1.58
C THR A 4 -16.22 1.24 0.59
N GLN A 5 -16.43 1.67 -0.65
CA GLN A 5 -15.34 1.90 -1.60
C GLN A 5 -14.67 3.20 -1.17
N GLN A 6 -13.68 3.07 -0.28
CA GLN A 6 -12.64 4.08 -0.14
C GLN A 6 -12.02 4.21 -1.52
N SER A 7 -12.46 5.21 -2.29
CA SER A 7 -11.94 5.51 -3.62
C SER A 7 -11.13 6.77 -3.47
N ARG A 8 -9.88 6.71 -3.90
CA ARG A 8 -8.96 7.84 -3.84
C ARG A 8 -8.74 8.36 -5.25
N GLU A 9 -8.71 9.67 -5.43
CA GLU A 9 -8.42 10.30 -6.72
C GLU A 9 -6.93 10.56 -6.85
N CYS A 10 -6.38 10.35 -8.04
CA CYS A 10 -4.98 10.56 -8.33
C CYS A 10 -4.68 12.07 -8.40
N PRO A 11 -3.68 12.59 -7.67
CA PRO A 11 -3.33 14.01 -7.71
C PRO A 11 -2.71 14.46 -9.04
N LEU A 12 -2.26 13.53 -9.89
CA LEU A 12 -1.62 13.86 -11.17
C LEU A 12 -2.61 13.92 -12.34
N CYS A 13 -3.59 13.02 -12.40
CA CYS A 13 -4.52 12.92 -13.53
C CYS A 13 -6.01 12.98 -13.14
N GLY A 14 -6.35 12.95 -11.86
CA GLY A 14 -7.74 12.96 -11.38
C GLY A 14 -8.45 11.60 -11.43
N GLU A 15 -7.82 10.55 -11.97
CA GLU A 15 -8.44 9.24 -12.09
C GLU A 15 -8.53 8.47 -10.77
N ARG A 16 -9.43 7.49 -10.74
CA ARG A 16 -9.64 6.65 -9.55
C ARG A 16 -8.46 5.70 -9.34
N MET A 17 -7.80 5.87 -8.19
CA MET A 17 -6.77 4.96 -7.72
C MET A 17 -7.38 3.66 -7.20
N ARG A 18 -6.63 2.56 -7.36
CA ARG A 18 -6.97 1.25 -6.80
C ARG A 18 -6.06 0.94 -5.61
N ARG A 19 -6.59 0.25 -4.62
CA ARG A 19 -5.80 -0.25 -3.50
C ARG A 19 -5.07 -1.52 -3.92
N LYS A 20 -3.76 -1.54 -3.75
CA LYS A 20 -2.90 -2.70 -3.92
C LYS A 20 -2.39 -3.12 -2.56
N GLU A 21 -2.55 -4.39 -2.20
CA GLU A 21 -1.96 -4.96 -0.98
C GLU A 21 -0.72 -5.74 -1.38
N LEU A 22 0.39 -5.51 -0.69
CA LEU A 22 1.67 -6.17 -0.95
C LEU A 22 2.34 -6.55 0.38
N GLU A 23 3.07 -7.65 0.32
CA GLU A 23 3.85 -8.15 1.43
C GLU A 23 5.32 -7.81 1.16
N LEU A 24 5.85 -6.87 1.94
CA LEU A 24 7.29 -6.57 1.92
C LEU A 24 7.99 -7.52 2.88
N VAL A 25 9.07 -8.12 2.40
CA VAL A 25 9.94 -9.00 3.17
C VAL A 25 11.27 -8.29 3.36
N ASP A 26 11.43 -7.66 4.51
CA ASP A 26 12.69 -7.07 4.92
C ASP A 26 13.57 -8.17 5.55
N LEU A 27 14.64 -8.52 4.84
CA LEU A 27 15.68 -9.40 5.37
C LEU A 27 16.60 -8.57 6.26
N ILE A 28 16.66 -8.91 7.55
CA ILE A 28 17.54 -8.22 8.50
C ILE A 28 18.96 -8.77 8.30
N PRO A 29 19.93 -7.95 7.85
CA PRO A 29 21.29 -8.42 7.67
C PRO A 29 21.88 -8.92 8.99
N GLY A 30 22.40 -10.15 9.00
CA GLY A 30 23.01 -10.74 10.20
C GLY A 30 22.06 -11.56 11.08
N THR A 31 20.77 -11.68 10.74
CA THR A 31 19.86 -12.65 11.36
C THR A 31 19.21 -13.52 10.29
N THR A 32 18.71 -14.70 10.67
CA THR A 32 17.85 -15.53 9.81
C THR A 32 16.40 -15.05 9.81
N GLU A 33 16.11 -13.90 10.42
CA GLU A 33 14.77 -13.41 10.63
C GLU A 33 14.34 -12.51 9.45
N ALA A 34 13.28 -12.93 8.76
CA ALA A 34 12.67 -12.17 7.69
C ALA A 34 11.43 -11.45 8.25
N LYS A 35 11.48 -10.12 8.32
CA LYS A 35 10.35 -9.31 8.78
C LYS A 35 9.37 -9.14 7.63
N ARG A 36 8.21 -9.80 7.72
CA ARG A 36 7.12 -9.67 6.75
C ARG A 36 6.18 -8.56 7.20
N ARG A 37 6.12 -7.44 6.47
CA ARG A 37 5.14 -6.37 6.71
C ARG A 37 4.11 -6.35 5.58
N LYS A 38 2.83 -6.34 5.94
CA LYS A 38 1.73 -6.14 5.00
C LYS A 38 1.54 -4.64 4.82
N VAL A 39 1.87 -4.13 3.65
CA VAL A 39 1.60 -2.72 3.29
C VAL A 39 0.45 -2.67 2.30
N SER A 40 -0.20 -1.52 2.25
CA SER A 40 -1.21 -1.24 1.25
C SER A 40 -0.84 0.06 0.58
N GLU A 41 -1.00 0.14 -0.73
CA GLU A 41 -0.65 1.32 -1.52
C GLU A 41 -1.85 1.68 -2.39
N TRP A 42 -2.10 2.98 -2.57
CA TRP A 42 -2.95 3.46 -3.65
C TRP A 42 -2.10 3.52 -4.91
N VAL A 43 -2.56 2.92 -6.00
CA VAL A 43 -1.89 2.97 -7.30
C VAL A 43 -2.86 3.47 -8.36
N CYS A 44 -2.46 4.47 -9.14
CA CYS A 44 -3.19 4.94 -10.30
C CYS A 44 -2.87 4.05 -11.51
N PRO A 45 -3.86 3.46 -12.19
CA PRO A 45 -3.61 2.61 -13.36
C PRO A 45 -3.15 3.38 -14.60
N GLU A 46 -3.41 4.69 -14.68
CA GLU A 46 -3.14 5.48 -15.88
C GLU A 46 -1.73 6.08 -15.92
N CYS A 47 -1.27 6.61 -14.78
CA CYS A 47 0.03 7.29 -14.70
C CYS A 47 1.05 6.57 -13.81
N ASP A 48 0.70 5.39 -13.29
CA ASP A 48 1.52 4.60 -12.37
C ASP A 48 1.91 5.31 -11.06
N TYR A 49 1.26 6.44 -10.74
CA TYR A 49 1.44 7.13 -9.46
C TYR A 49 1.02 6.23 -8.29
N PHE A 50 1.85 6.15 -7.26
CA PHE A 50 1.58 5.36 -6.07
C PHE A 50 1.75 6.15 -4.77
N GLU A 51 0.99 5.77 -3.74
CA GLU A 51 1.11 6.32 -2.39
C GLU A 51 0.89 5.25 -1.32
N GLU A 52 1.81 5.15 -0.35
CA GLU A 52 1.67 4.21 0.77
C GLU A 52 0.48 4.61 1.65
N ILE A 53 -0.42 3.65 1.88
CA ILE A 53 -1.44 3.76 2.91
C ILE A 53 -0.72 3.36 4.19
N GLU A 54 -0.38 4.36 5.00
CA GLU A 54 0.14 4.14 6.35
C GLU A 54 -0.81 3.21 7.11
N LYS A 55 -0.53 1.91 7.08
CA LYS A 55 -1.03 0.97 8.08
C LYS A 55 0.02 1.05 9.16
N GLU A 56 -0.32 1.73 10.26
CA GLU A 56 0.45 1.68 11.50
C GLU A 56 0.78 0.22 11.82
N GLY A 57 1.96 -0.21 11.41
CA GLY A 57 2.57 -1.42 11.93
C GLY A 57 2.91 -1.11 13.36
N LYS A 58 2.01 -1.46 14.29
CA LYS A 58 2.38 -1.68 15.68
C LYS A 58 3.58 -2.64 15.68
N GLY A 59 4.79 -2.07 15.76
CA GLY A 59 5.92 -2.75 16.34
C GLY A 59 5.54 -3.10 17.78
N GLY A 60 5.80 -4.35 18.15
CA GLY A 60 5.56 -4.88 19.49
C GLY A 60 6.39 -4.18 20.56
#